data_AF-A0A3B1DYA9-F1
#
_entry.id   AF-A0A3B1DYA9-F1
#
_cell.length_a   1.000
_cell.length_b   1.000
_cell.length_c   1.000
_cell.angle_alpha   90.00
_cell.angle_beta   90.00
_cell.angle_gamma   90.00
#
_symmetry.space_group_name_H-M   'P 1'
#
loop_
_entity.id
_entity.type
_entity.pdbx_description
1 polymer ?
#
loop_
_entity_poly.entity_id
_entity_poly.type
_entity_poly.pdbx_seq_one_letter_code
_entity_poly.pdbx_strand_id
1 'polypeptide(L)' 'MKSSANIPNRVVVKTFWVAKIFRSDKNQDMFIRPINVTKNGKRHAYWSLVESHRTERGPRQRVVAYLGKID' A
#
# COMPACT_ATOMS: atom_id res chain seq x y z
N MET A 1 5.17 61.07 -17.00
CA MET A 1 5.42 60.17 -15.85
C MET A 1 5.40 58.74 -16.35
N LYS A 2 6.53 58.03 -16.30
CA LYS A 2 6.61 56.61 -16.66
C LYS A 2 6.15 55.80 -15.44
N SER A 3 5.03 55.08 -15.55
CA SER A 3 4.65 54.07 -14.57
C SER A 3 4.73 52.70 -15.24
N SER A 4 5.69 51.92 -14.78
CA SER A 4 5.93 50.52 -15.13
C SER A 4 5.24 49.65 -14.08
N ALA A 5 4.43 48.70 -14.51
CA ALA A 5 4.24 47.43 -13.81
C ALA A 5 3.65 46.41 -14.78
N ASN A 6 4.54 45.68 -15.45
CA ASN A 6 4.21 44.48 -16.20
C ASN A 6 3.91 43.36 -15.19
N ILE A 7 2.63 43.05 -14.95
CA ILE A 7 2.20 41.94 -14.09
C ILE A 7 1.88 40.76 -15.01
N PRO A 8 2.76 39.75 -15.17
CA PRO A 8 2.42 38.60 -15.99
C PRO A 8 1.38 37.72 -15.30
N ASN A 9 0.37 37.33 -16.08
CA ASN A 9 -0.59 36.30 -15.78
C ASN A 9 0.13 34.99 -15.37
N ARG A 10 -0.04 34.56 -14.12
CA ARG A 10 0.25 33.18 -13.70
C ARG A 10 -0.80 32.68 -12.73
N VAL A 11 -1.79 31.99 -13.29
CA VAL A 11 -2.64 31.06 -12.54
C VAL A 11 -1.72 29.98 -11.95
N VAL A 12 -1.57 29.96 -10.62
CA VAL A 12 -0.95 28.84 -9.91
C VAL A 12 -1.90 28.39 -8.81
N VAL A 13 -2.87 27.55 -9.18
CA VAL A 13 -3.56 26.70 -8.22
C VAL A 13 -2.54 25.65 -7.79
N LYS A 14 -1.86 25.86 -6.66
CA LYS A 14 -1.04 24.83 -6.03
C LYS A 14 -1.89 24.07 -5.01
N THR A 15 -2.77 23.22 -5.51
CA THR A 15 -3.41 22.12 -4.79
C THR A 15 -2.36 21.07 -4.45
N PHE A 16 -1.63 21.24 -3.35
CA PHE A 16 -0.80 20.16 -2.84
C PHE A 16 -0.83 20.22 -1.33
N TRP A 17 -1.60 19.34 -0.70
CA TRP A 17 -1.16 18.49 0.41
C TRP A 17 -2.27 17.52 0.83
N VAL A 18 -2.52 16.47 0.02
CA VAL A 18 -3.10 15.23 0.56
C VAL A 18 -1.98 14.29 1.03
N ALA A 19 -0.82 14.32 0.36
CA ALA A 19 0.28 13.39 0.62
C ALA A 19 1.12 13.64 1.89
N LYS A 20 1.02 14.80 2.58
CA LYS A 20 1.72 14.99 3.87
C LYS A 20 1.06 14.21 5.00
N ILE A 21 -0.19 13.79 4.77
CA ILE A 21 -1.00 13.01 5.69
C ILE A 21 -0.54 11.54 5.70
N PHE A 22 0.37 11.12 4.81
CA PHE A 22 1.11 9.83 4.91
C PHE A 22 2.11 9.81 6.08
N ARG A 23 1.68 10.34 7.21
CA ARG A 23 2.39 10.41 8.47
C ARG A 23 2.26 9.04 9.13
N SER A 24 3.39 8.33 9.13
CA SER A 24 3.80 7.31 10.10
C SER A 24 2.85 6.12 10.27
N ASP A 25 3.08 5.05 9.49
CA ASP A 25 2.59 3.73 9.89
C ASP A 25 3.75 2.73 9.93
N LYS A 26 4.30 2.56 11.13
CA LYS A 26 5.25 1.49 11.46
C LYS A 26 4.51 0.20 11.80
N ASN A 27 3.17 0.15 11.70
CA ASN A 27 2.43 -1.08 11.79
C ASN A 27 2.33 -1.70 10.39
N GLN A 28 3.21 -2.66 10.13
CA GLN A 28 3.08 -3.58 9.02
C GLN A 28 1.90 -4.49 9.36
N ASP A 29 0.70 -4.17 8.91
CA ASP A 29 -0.47 -5.00 9.22
C ASP A 29 -0.26 -6.41 8.67
N MET A 30 -0.22 -7.38 9.56
CA MET A 30 -0.11 -8.80 9.23
C MET A 30 -1.48 -9.44 9.23
N PHE A 31 -1.75 -10.31 8.26
CA PHE A 31 -2.99 -11.05 8.16
C PHE A 31 -2.74 -12.47 7.68
N ILE A 32 -3.71 -13.36 7.91
CA ILE A 32 -3.63 -14.75 7.48
C ILE A 32 -4.39 -14.90 6.15
N ARG A 33 -3.74 -15.54 5.16
CA ARG A 33 -4.32 -15.86 3.86
C ARG A 33 -4.49 -17.37 3.71
N PRO A 34 -5.71 -17.87 3.41
CA PRO A 34 -5.90 -19.27 3.06
C PRO A 34 -5.48 -19.53 1.60
N ILE A 35 -4.84 -20.67 1.39
CA ILE A 35 -4.45 -21.22 0.10
C ILE A 35 -5.16 -22.56 -0.05
N ASN A 36 -6.14 -22.59 -0.95
CA ASN A 36 -6.91 -23.80 -1.25
C ASN A 36 -6.19 -24.58 -2.34
N VAL A 37 -5.79 -25.82 -2.06
CA VAL A 37 -5.14 -26.72 -3.01
C VAL A 37 -5.90 -28.04 -3.04
N THR A 38 -6.16 -28.55 -4.24
CA THR A 38 -6.69 -29.90 -4.43
C THR A 38 -5.52 -30.86 -4.60
N LYS A 39 -5.37 -31.82 -3.68
CA LYS A 39 -4.33 -32.86 -3.75
C LYS A 39 -4.98 -34.22 -3.49
N ASN A 40 -4.67 -35.21 -4.33
CA ASN A 40 -5.20 -36.58 -4.22
C ASN A 40 -6.74 -36.62 -4.10
N GLY A 41 -7.45 -35.80 -4.87
CA GLY A 41 -8.92 -35.73 -4.85
C GLY A 41 -9.52 -35.08 -3.59
N LYS A 42 -8.71 -34.63 -2.63
CA LYS A 42 -9.17 -33.95 -1.41
C LYS A 42 -8.80 -32.47 -1.45
N ARG A 43 -9.67 -31.63 -0.86
CA ARG A 43 -9.42 -30.20 -0.69
C ARG A 43 -8.59 -29.98 0.57
N HIS A 44 -7.44 -29.34 0.42
CA HIS A 44 -6.57 -28.94 1.51
C HIS A 44 -6.54 -27.41 1.60
N ALA A 45 -6.73 -26.89 2.81
CA ALA A 45 -6.52 -25.49 3.11
C ALA A 45 -5.20 -25.33 3.87
N TYR A 46 -4.27 -24.59 3.28
CA TYR A 46 -3.03 -24.17 3.93
C TYR A 46 -3.13 -22.70 4.28
N TRP A 47 -2.54 -22.31 5.40
CA TRP A 47 -2.54 -20.92 5.83
C TRP A 47 -1.16 -20.32 5.67
N SER A 48 -1.11 -19.05 5.27
CA SER A 48 0.12 -18.28 5.17
C SER A 48 -0.05 -16.97 5.91
N LEU A 49 0.99 -16.57 6.64
CA LEU A 49 1.09 -15.29 7.29
C LEU A 49 1.66 -14.28 6.29
N VAL A 50 0.95 -13.18 6.09
CA VAL A 50 1.26 -12.17 5.08
C VAL A 50 1.37 -10.82 5.76
N GLU A 51 2.47 -10.10 5.52
CA GLU A 51 2.65 -8.71 5.91
C GLU A 51 2.26 -7.77 4.77
N SER A 52 1.53 -6.71 5.10
CA SER A 52 1.28 -5.58 4.21
C SER A 52 2.41 -4.56 4.39
N HIS A 53 3.35 -4.52 3.43
CA HIS A 53 4.47 -3.60 3.44
C HIS A 53 4.35 -2.51 2.38
N ARG A 54 4.63 -1.26 2.77
CA ARG A 54 4.61 -0.12 1.85
C ARG A 54 5.94 -0.05 1.10
N THR A 55 5.87 -0.15 -0.22
CA THR A 55 6.98 0.20 -1.11
C THR A 55 6.80 1.62 -1.64
N GLU A 56 7.82 2.21 -2.24
CA GLU A 56 7.74 3.52 -2.92
C GLU A 56 6.61 3.57 -3.97
N ARG A 57 6.25 2.41 -4.54
CA ARG A 57 5.18 2.25 -5.54
C ARG A 57 3.81 1.97 -4.92
N GLY A 58 3.69 1.97 -3.60
CA GLY A 58 2.44 1.69 -2.87
C GLY A 58 2.49 0.42 -2.00
N PRO A 59 1.35 0.05 -1.39
CA PRO A 59 1.24 -1.12 -0.53
C PRO A 59 1.44 -2.42 -1.31
N ARG A 60 2.21 -3.34 -0.75
CA ARG A 60 2.52 -4.66 -1.31
C ARG A 60 2.33 -5.71 -0.22
N GLN A 61 1.91 -6.90 -0.63
CA GLN A 61 1.78 -8.05 0.26
C GLN A 61 3.05 -8.90 0.17
N ARG A 62 3.57 -9.37 1.31
CA ARG A 62 4.71 -10.29 1.37
C ARG A 62 4.39 -11.45 2.30
N VAL A 63 4.64 -12.67 1.84
CA VAL A 63 4.51 -13.87 2.67
C VAL A 63 5.69 -13.91 3.63
N VAL A 64 5.40 -14.01 4.92
CA VAL A 64 6.40 -14.05 6.00
C VAL A 64 6.61 -15.48 6.49
N ALA A 65 5.55 -16.27 6.57
CA ALA A 65 5.61 -17.66 6.99
C ALA A 65 4.48 -18.49 6.37
N TYR A 66 4.77 -19.78 6.16
CA TYR A 66 3.76 -20.79 5.86
C TYR A 66 3.37 -21.49 7.16
N LEU A 67 2.11 -21.34 7.58
CA LEU A 67 1.60 -21.94 8.82
C LEU A 67 1.22 -23.41 8.63
N GLY A 68 1.03 -23.84 7.38
CA GLY A 68 0.62 -25.20 7.06
C GLY A 68 -0.89 -25.40 7.18
N LYS A 69 -1.32 -26.66 7.32
CA LYS A 69 -2.72 -27.00 7.56
C LYS A 69 -3.02 -26.73 9.04
N ILE A 70 -4.05 -25.95 9.30
CA ILE A 70 -4.65 -25.80 10.63
C ILE A 70 -5.95 -26.61 10.57
N ASP A 71 -6.08 -27.61 11.43
CA ASP A 71 -7.25 -28.49 11.56
C ASP A 71 -8.11 -28.05 12.75
#